data_AF-A0AAV2YR19-F1
#
_entry.id   AF-A0AAV2YR19-F1
#
_cell.length_a   1.000
_cell.length_b   1.000
_cell.length_c   1.000
_cell.angle_alpha   90.00
_cell.angle_beta   90.00
_cell.angle_gamma   90.00
#
_symmetry.space_group_name_H-M   'P 1'
#
loop_
_entity.id
_entity.type
_entity.pdbx_description
1 polymer ?
#
loop_
_entity_poly.entity_id
_entity_poly.type
_entity_poly.pdbx_seq_one_letter_code
_entity_poly.pdbx_strand_id
1 'polypeptide(L)'
;MRSTRSSESSSDDADSAAETAAAALYLLEVATEVIKLVPLSLLQPCAIELESLVASLTSDQRMQHQVQCKLFDCISQNCDSEKRAWLAAWLIELNNAYPTQPSPPVSIEQLCDHPSQRQLSKL
;
A
#
# COMPACT_ATOMS: atom_id res chain seq x y z
N MET A 1 -50.80 2.03 -19.26
CA MET A 1 -49.87 0.93 -19.58
C MET A 1 -48.47 1.35 -19.17
N ARG A 2 -47.84 0.53 -18.31
CA ARG A 2 -46.59 0.77 -17.59
C ARG A 2 -45.45 0.19 -18.43
N SER A 3 -44.43 0.98 -18.77
CA SER A 3 -43.14 0.46 -19.23
C SER A 3 -42.03 1.23 -18.54
N THR A 4 -41.66 0.74 -17.36
CA THR A 4 -40.38 1.04 -16.72
C THR A 4 -39.32 0.17 -17.39
N ARG A 5 -38.43 0.79 -18.17
CA ARG A 5 -37.24 0.15 -18.74
C ARG A 5 -36.23 -0.09 -17.61
N SER A 6 -35.80 -1.34 -17.49
CA SER A 6 -34.88 -1.86 -16.48
C SER A 6 -33.59 -1.05 -16.37
N SER A 7 -33.19 -0.77 -15.13
CA SER A 7 -31.83 -0.38 -14.76
C SER A 7 -30.99 -1.66 -14.66
N GLU A 8 -30.19 -1.94 -15.68
CA GLU A 8 -29.05 -2.85 -15.57
C GLU A 8 -27.88 -2.04 -15.02
N SER A 9 -27.59 -2.23 -13.73
CA SER A 9 -26.40 -1.69 -13.08
C SER A 9 -25.22 -2.57 -13.49
N SER A 10 -24.41 -2.07 -14.42
CA SER A 10 -23.12 -2.65 -14.87
C SER A 10 -22.23 -3.02 -13.69
N SER A 11 -21.91 -4.31 -13.57
CA SER A 11 -20.94 -4.88 -12.61
C SER A 11 -19.50 -4.87 -13.12
N ASP A 12 -19.28 -4.48 -14.38
CA ASP A 12 -18.01 -4.71 -15.09
C ASP A 12 -16.94 -3.62 -14.80
N ASP A 13 -17.36 -2.44 -14.33
CA ASP A 13 -16.44 -1.32 -14.09
C ASP A 13 -15.57 -1.52 -12.83
N ALA A 14 -16.04 -2.31 -11.86
CA ALA A 14 -15.31 -2.56 -10.61
C ALA A 14 -14.16 -3.58 -10.78
N ASP A 15 -14.33 -4.56 -11.67
CA ASP A 15 -13.34 -5.62 -11.92
C ASP A 15 -12.14 -5.05 -12.70
N SER A 16 -12.42 -4.25 -13.73
CA SER A 16 -11.41 -3.54 -14.53
C SER A 16 -10.54 -2.57 -13.70
N ALA A 17 -11.15 -1.85 -12.74
CA ALA A 17 -10.41 -0.95 -11.85
C ALA A 17 -9.46 -1.71 -10.91
N ALA A 18 -9.89 -2.87 -10.40
CA ALA A 18 -9.07 -3.71 -9.53
C ALA A 18 -7.88 -4.32 -10.28
N GLU A 19 -8.08 -4.79 -11.50
CA GLU A 19 -7.00 -5.30 -12.37
C GLU A 19 -5.96 -4.22 -12.68
N THR A 20 -6.43 -3.01 -13.01
CA THR A 20 -5.56 -1.86 -13.30
C THR A 20 -4.69 -1.50 -12.10
N ALA A 21 -5.27 -1.51 -10.90
CA ALA A 21 -4.53 -1.22 -9.67
C ALA A 21 -3.47 -2.30 -9.35
N ALA A 22 -3.81 -3.58 -9.54
CA ALA A 22 -2.86 -4.67 -9.38
C ALA A 22 -1.69 -4.58 -10.38
N ALA A 23 -1.99 -4.25 -11.64
CA ALA A 23 -0.97 -4.04 -12.67
C ALA A 23 -0.04 -2.87 -12.33
N ALA A 24 -0.58 -1.78 -11.79
CA ALA A 24 0.22 -0.62 -11.42
C ALA A 24 1.09 -0.87 -10.17
N LEU A 25 0.60 -1.62 -9.17
CA LEU A 25 1.41 -2.08 -8.04
C LEU A 25 2.55 -3.01 -8.50
N TYR A 26 2.28 -3.89 -9.46
CA TYR A 26 3.31 -4.73 -10.07
C TYR A 26 4.35 -3.90 -10.83
N LEU A 27 3.92 -2.90 -11.61
CA LEU A 27 4.83 -1.99 -12.31
C LEU A 27 5.70 -1.21 -11.33
N LEU A 28 5.13 -0.75 -10.21
CA LEU A 28 5.86 -0.04 -9.15
C LEU A 28 6.95 -0.92 -8.53
N GLU A 29 6.63 -2.19 -8.24
CA GLU A 29 7.60 -3.18 -7.76
C GLU A 29 8.75 -3.36 -8.77
N VAL A 30 8.42 -3.64 -10.03
CA VAL A 30 9.44 -3.84 -11.08
C VAL A 30 10.31 -2.60 -11.24
N ALA A 31 9.71 -1.41 -11.30
CA ALA A 31 10.45 -0.16 -11.45
C ALA A 31 11.36 0.10 -10.24
N THR A 32 10.91 -0.22 -9.03
CA THR A 32 11.73 -0.11 -7.82
C THR A 32 12.92 -1.07 -7.86
N GLU A 33 12.74 -2.31 -8.31
CA GLU A 33 13.84 -3.26 -8.49
C GLU A 33 14.85 -2.76 -9.53
N VAL A 34 14.38 -2.17 -10.65
CA VAL A 34 15.24 -1.58 -11.67
C VAL A 34 16.05 -0.39 -11.11
N ILE A 35 15.44 0.46 -10.29
CA ILE A 35 16.13 1.59 -9.65
C ILE A 35 17.29 1.13 -8.78
N LYS A 36 17.20 -0.03 -8.11
CA LYS A 36 18.33 -0.57 -7.32
C LYS A 36 19.55 -0.89 -8.18
N LEU A 37 19.37 -1.15 -9.48
CA LEU A 37 20.44 -1.49 -10.42
C LEU A 37 21.12 -0.25 -11.00
N VAL A 38 20.52 0.94 -10.89
CA VAL A 38 21.11 2.15 -11.44
C VAL A 38 22.30 2.64 -10.59
N PRO A 39 23.27 3.37 -11.19
CA PRO A 39 24.27 4.09 -10.43
C PRO A 39 23.65 5.07 -9.43
N LEU A 40 24.31 5.30 -8.30
CA LEU A 40 23.82 6.20 -7.25
C LEU A 40 23.50 7.60 -7.78
N SER A 41 24.30 8.10 -8.73
CA SER A 41 24.11 9.41 -9.38
C SER A 41 22.82 9.53 -10.19
N LEU A 42 22.16 8.42 -10.51
CA LEU A 42 20.90 8.38 -11.26
C LEU A 42 19.69 8.05 -10.37
N LEU A 43 19.87 7.80 -9.07
CA LEU A 43 18.75 7.48 -8.19
C LEU A 43 17.71 8.61 -8.12
N GLN A 44 18.16 9.85 -7.92
CA GLN A 44 17.26 11.01 -7.83
C GLN A 44 16.38 11.19 -9.08
N PRO A 45 16.92 11.30 -10.31
CA PRO A 45 16.08 11.45 -11.49
C PRO A 45 15.15 10.26 -11.69
N CYS A 46 15.59 9.02 -11.39
CA CYS A 46 14.70 7.86 -11.49
C CYS A 46 13.58 7.87 -10.44
N ALA A 47 13.87 8.33 -9.22
CA ALA A 47 12.89 8.41 -8.14
C ALA A 47 11.77 9.44 -8.46
N ILE A 48 12.13 10.58 -9.06
CA ILE A 48 11.17 11.60 -9.50
C ILE A 48 10.17 11.03 -10.52
N GLU A 49 10.63 10.22 -11.47
CA GLU A 49 9.72 9.55 -12.41
C GLU A 49 8.79 8.57 -11.68
N LEU A 50 9.32 7.86 -10.68
CA LEU A 50 8.55 6.92 -9.88
C LEU A 50 7.50 7.60 -8.98
N GLU A 51 7.76 8.83 -8.53
CA GLU A 51 6.79 9.64 -7.78
C GLU A 51 5.52 9.89 -8.58
N SER A 52 5.61 10.07 -9.90
CA SER A 52 4.43 10.24 -10.76
C SER A 52 3.53 9.01 -10.74
N LEU A 53 4.13 7.81 -10.77
CA LEU A 53 3.43 6.53 -10.66
C LEU A 53 2.79 6.39 -9.28
N VAL A 54 3.53 6.69 -8.22
CA VAL A 54 3.01 6.69 -6.85
C VAL A 54 1.82 7.63 -6.69
N ALA A 55 1.94 8.88 -7.16
CA ALA A 55 0.88 9.90 -7.09
C ALA A 55 -0.43 9.42 -7.73
N SER A 56 -0.34 8.71 -8.87
CA SER A 56 -1.51 8.15 -9.55
C SER A 56 -2.21 7.05 -8.74
N LEU A 57 -1.46 6.32 -7.90
CA LEU A 57 -1.96 5.19 -7.11
C LEU A 57 -2.49 5.62 -5.73
N THR A 58 -1.99 6.73 -5.18
CA THR A 58 -2.34 7.18 -3.82
C THR A 58 -3.66 7.94 -3.72
N SER A 59 -4.53 7.87 -4.74
CA SER A 59 -5.87 8.48 -4.70
C SER A 59 -6.83 7.76 -3.75
N ASP A 60 -6.58 6.47 -3.47
CA ASP A 60 -7.28 5.64 -2.49
C ASP A 60 -6.36 5.33 -1.32
N GLN A 61 -6.84 5.54 -0.09
CA GLN A 61 -6.10 5.25 1.15
C GLN A 61 -5.66 3.77 1.27
N ARG A 62 -6.48 2.83 0.79
CA ARG A 62 -6.10 1.40 0.79
C ARG A 62 -4.96 1.15 -0.17
N MET A 63 -5.01 1.76 -1.34
CA MET A 63 -3.96 1.67 -2.35
C MET A 63 -2.66 2.31 -1.86
N GLN A 64 -2.76 3.46 -1.19
CA GLN A 64 -1.63 4.14 -0.58
C GLN A 64 -0.90 3.27 0.44
N HIS A 65 -1.62 2.59 1.34
CA HIS A 65 -0.99 1.65 2.27
C HIS A 65 -0.30 0.49 1.53
N GLN A 66 -0.93 -0.07 0.49
CA GLN A 66 -0.34 -1.14 -0.32
C GLN A 66 0.95 -0.67 -1.02
N VAL A 67 0.94 0.52 -1.61
CA VAL A 67 2.11 1.17 -2.22
C VAL A 67 3.25 1.30 -1.21
N GLN A 68 2.98 1.80 0.00
CA GLN A 68 4.01 1.97 1.03
C GLN A 68 4.61 0.64 1.48
N CYS A 69 3.78 -0.36 1.76
CA CYS A 69 4.26 -1.70 2.12
C CYS A 69 5.10 -2.30 1.00
N LYS A 70 4.64 -2.19 -0.25
CA LYS A 70 5.33 -2.74 -1.41
C LYS A 70 6.71 -2.09 -1.61
N LEU A 71 6.79 -0.76 -1.53
CA LEU A 71 8.06 -0.02 -1.63
C LEU A 71 9.01 -0.39 -0.50
N PHE A 72 8.51 -0.48 0.74
CA PHE A 72 9.31 -0.91 1.89
C PHE A 72 9.88 -2.32 1.68
N ASP A 73 9.04 -3.27 1.29
CA ASP A 73 9.43 -4.66 1.06
C ASP A 73 10.52 -4.73 -0.02
N CYS A 74 10.31 -4.07 -1.16
CA CYS A 74 11.32 -3.97 -2.21
C CYS A 74 12.61 -3.37 -1.65
N ILE A 75 12.60 -2.17 -1.08
CA ILE A 75 13.81 -1.47 -0.63
C ILE A 75 14.58 -2.28 0.43
N SER A 76 13.87 -2.98 1.32
CA SER A 76 14.49 -3.75 2.39
C SER A 76 15.30 -4.97 1.90
N GLN A 77 14.95 -5.50 0.73
CA GLN A 77 15.50 -6.73 0.16
C GLN A 77 16.45 -6.46 -1.02
N ASN A 78 17.52 -7.24 -1.11
CA ASN A 78 18.42 -7.28 -2.28
C ASN A 78 18.89 -5.90 -2.77
N CYS A 79 19.18 -4.98 -1.85
CA CYS A 79 19.59 -3.61 -2.16
C CYS A 79 20.93 -3.28 -1.48
N ASP A 80 21.88 -2.72 -2.24
CA ASP A 80 23.15 -2.21 -1.71
C ASP A 80 22.90 -1.24 -0.54
N SER A 81 23.74 -1.29 0.49
CA SER A 81 23.50 -0.53 1.74
C SER A 81 23.35 0.97 1.52
N GLU A 82 24.18 1.56 0.67
CA GLU A 82 24.15 3.00 0.35
C GLU A 82 22.88 3.39 -0.42
N LYS A 83 22.52 2.61 -1.46
CA LYS A 83 21.27 2.83 -2.21
C LYS A 83 20.05 2.62 -1.33
N ARG A 84 20.07 1.60 -0.46
CA ARG A 84 18.99 1.33 0.49
C ARG A 84 18.80 2.48 1.46
N ALA A 85 19.88 3.07 1.97
CA ALA A 85 19.80 4.25 2.83
C ALA A 85 19.17 5.44 2.09
N TRP A 86 19.59 5.68 0.85
CA TRP A 86 19.02 6.74 0.01
C TRP A 86 17.52 6.51 -0.29
N LEU A 87 17.16 5.30 -0.73
CA LEU A 87 15.78 4.92 -1.05
C LEU A 87 14.88 4.92 0.19
N ALA A 88 15.40 4.55 1.36
CA ALA A 88 14.67 4.63 2.61
C ALA A 88 14.39 6.09 3.01
N ALA A 89 15.36 7.00 2.82
CA ALA A 89 15.14 8.43 3.03
C ALA A 89 14.05 8.97 2.08
N TRP A 90 14.13 8.61 0.80
CA TRP A 90 13.10 8.94 -0.19
C TRP A 90 11.71 8.37 0.18
N LEU A 91 11.63 7.13 0.66
CA LEU A 91 10.37 6.54 1.12
C LEU A 91 9.75 7.31 2.30
N ILE A 92 10.58 7.83 3.22
CA ILE A 92 10.10 8.68 4.33
C ILE A 92 9.52 9.99 3.77
N GLU A 93 10.19 10.62 2.80
CA GLU A 93 9.68 11.83 2.13
C GLU A 93 8.35 11.56 1.43
N LEU A 94 8.24 10.44 0.71
CA LEU A 94 6.98 9.98 0.10
C LEU A 94 5.87 9.78 1.14
N ASN A 95 6.16 9.13 2.27
CA ASN A 95 5.18 8.90 3.33
C ASN A 95 4.70 10.21 3.97
N ASN A 96 5.54 11.23 3.99
CA ASN A 96 5.15 12.56 4.46
C ASN A 96 4.29 13.30 3.43
N ALA A 97 4.59 13.15 2.14
CA ALA A 97 3.81 13.73 1.05
C ALA A 97 2.43 13.07 0.90
N TYR A 98 2.37 11.76 1.12
CA TYR A 98 1.16 10.95 1.10
C TYR A 98 1.01 10.27 2.47
N PRO A 99 0.45 10.96 3.48
CA PRO A 99 0.24 10.40 4.80
C PRO A 99 -0.92 9.40 4.80
N THR A 100 -0.67 8.19 5.25
CA THR A 100 -1.73 7.20 5.48
C THR A 100 -2.40 7.63 6.79
N GLN A 101 -3.69 8.00 6.76
CA GLN A 101 -4.41 8.32 8.00
C GLN A 101 -4.23 7.14 8.97
N PRO A 102 -3.89 7.40 10.25
CA PRO A 102 -3.75 6.33 11.22
C PRO A 102 -5.09 5.58 11.25
N SER A 103 -5.08 4.28 10.93
CA SER A 103 -6.20 3.44 11.34
C SER A 103 -6.37 3.65 12.84
N PRO A 104 -7.60 3.82 13.36
CA PRO A 104 -7.78 3.96 14.80
C PRO A 104 -7.00 2.83 15.49
N PRO A 105 -6.22 3.14 16.54
CA PRO A 105 -5.44 2.12 17.21
C PRO A 105 -6.39 0.98 17.56
N VAL A 106 -6.09 -0.23 17.07
CA VAL A 106 -6.75 -1.42 17.57
C VAL A 106 -6.38 -1.46 19.05
N SER A 107 -7.32 -1.05 19.90
CA SER A 107 -7.14 -1.12 21.34
C SER A 107 -6.77 -2.55 21.68
N ILE A 108 -5.53 -2.74 22.13
CA ILE A 108 -4.94 -4.03 22.50
C ILE A 108 -5.78 -4.72 23.62
N GLU A 109 -6.72 -3.98 24.23
CA GLU A 109 -7.70 -4.49 25.19
C GLU A 109 -8.70 -5.51 24.61
N GLN A 110 -8.89 -5.60 23.29
CA GLN A 110 -9.82 -6.60 22.70
C GLN A 110 -9.20 -7.97 22.44
N LEU A 111 -7.89 -8.17 22.66
CA LEU A 111 -7.22 -9.47 22.45
C LEU A 111 -7.15 -10.33 23.71
N CYS A 112 -7.62 -9.85 24.87
CA CYS A 112 -7.54 -10.55 26.15
C CYS A 112 -8.89 -11.10 26.67
N ASP A 113 -9.98 -11.04 25.91
CA ASP A 113 -11.23 -11.69 26.32
C ASP A 113 -11.20 -13.20 26.01
N HIS A 114 -10.54 -13.94 26.91
CA HIS A 114 -10.71 -15.38 27.02
C HIS A 114 -11.76 -15.71 28.10
N PRO A 115 -12.82 -16.48 27.78
CA PRO A 115 -13.83 -16.90 28.74
C PRO A 115 -13.27 -18.08 29.54
N SER A 116 -12.63 -17.80 30.67
CA SER A 116 -12.24 -18.84 31.63
C SER A 116 -12.20 -18.30 33.05
N GLN A 117 -13.39 -17.98 33.58
CA GLN A 117 -13.61 -18.14 35.01
C GLN A 117 -14.64 -19.26 35.22
N ARG A 118 -14.09 -20.46 35.39
CA ARG A 118 -14.75 -21.60 36.00
C ARG A 118 -15.23 -21.20 37.39
N GLN A 119 -16.44 -21.62 37.70
CA GLN A 119 -17.02 -21.60 39.03
C GLN A 119 -16.07 -22.21 40.06
N LEU A 120 -15.79 -21.46 41.12
CA LEU A 120 -15.35 -22.01 42.40
C LEU A 120 -16.50 -21.85 43.39
N SER A 121 -17.43 -22.80 43.30
CA SER A 121 -18.37 -23.11 44.36
C SER A 121 -17.63 -23.82 45.49
N LYS A 122 -17.63 -23.16 46.66
CA LYS A 122 -17.79 -23.72 48.01
C LYS A 122 -16.93 -24.92 48.40
N LEU A 123 -16.02 -24.69 49.35
CA LEU A 123 -15.81 -25.53 50.53
C LEU A 123 -15.38 -24.63 51.70
#